data_AF-A0A1K2HZM8-F1
#
_entry.id   AF-A0A1K2HZM8-F1
#
_cell.length_a   1.000
_cell.length_b   1.000
_cell.length_c   1.000
_cell.angle_alpha   90.00
_cell.angle_beta   90.00
_cell.angle_gamma   90.00
#
_symmetry.space_group_name_H-M   'P 1'
#
loop_
_entity.id
_entity.type
_entity.pdbx_description
1 polymer ?
#
loop_
_entity_poly.entity_id
_entity_poly.type
_entity_poly.pdbx_seq_one_letter_code
_entity_poly.pdbx_strand_id
1 'polypeptide(L)'
;MIRLALWIVFSLVVAAGIAWLIGLPGTMTLEVAGYRMQPRLGVAAAVSIGLIALTILVWTIVRRVIDAPRHFARMARERRRERAMVALSDGFIALSAGDAHRARRLARDARSSLPENAAAQLLEAKADLALGNMHAAREHYRALIADRRTALAALSGLYEQARAQGRHDAALTFAQKAVAIAPAPWASEAVLDDLTRRGQWQAALDHLSAEPAVSREDKMRKRRKQALIETARAREAEPSEPLRALDHALAALKLLPDFVPAALIAARIQSNRGEARRAMSLLRRVWRATSHPDIAALYAAAVPGASAVDRLKRVTELIDQPPPNRAAAIVLARAAVDAFEWSTARNALAPYVSSDATQALCLLMAEIEEGQSGDHGKAREWLSRAVRAPRDPTWTADGLTAEEWEPVSPVTGKLDAFEWRVPIGATGLQRSPAPVAPPSGTTVAVPAGDATGSTALALSTR
;
A
#
# COMPACT_ATOMS: atom_id res chain seq x y z
N MET A 1 -3.33 -36.77 51.20
CA MET A 1 -3.18 -37.53 52.47
C MET A 1 -3.88 -36.84 53.65
N ILE A 2 -3.66 -35.53 53.90
CA ILE A 2 -4.32 -34.78 55.00
C ILE A 2 -5.87 -34.83 54.94
N ARG A 3 -6.47 -34.81 53.75
CA ARG A 3 -7.93 -34.90 53.56
C ARG A 3 -8.53 -36.24 53.99
N LEU A 4 -7.79 -37.34 53.85
CA LEU A 4 -8.23 -38.68 54.25
C LEU A 4 -8.13 -38.83 55.78
N ALA A 5 -7.06 -38.31 56.38
CA ALA A 5 -6.88 -38.32 57.83
C ALA A 5 -7.95 -37.49 58.56
N LEU A 6 -8.30 -36.30 58.05
CA LEU A 6 -9.39 -35.48 58.61
C LEU A 6 -10.75 -36.16 58.48
N TRP A 7 -10.99 -36.89 57.38
CA TRP A 7 -12.21 -37.66 57.17
C TRP A 7 -12.34 -38.82 58.16
N ILE A 8 -11.24 -39.54 58.41
CA ILE A 8 -11.18 -40.64 59.39
C ILE A 8 -11.38 -40.10 60.81
N VAL A 9 -10.71 -39.02 61.20
CA VAL A 9 -10.86 -38.42 62.54
C VAL A 9 -12.28 -37.90 62.76
N PHE A 10 -12.87 -37.23 61.77
CA PHE A 10 -14.24 -36.72 61.87
C PHE A 10 -15.27 -37.87 61.92
N SER A 11 -15.11 -38.89 61.07
CA SER A 11 -15.92 -40.11 61.10
C SER A 11 -15.81 -40.82 62.46
N LEU A 12 -14.62 -40.86 63.06
CA LEU A 12 -14.39 -41.46 64.36
C LEU A 12 -15.09 -40.69 65.48
N VAL A 13 -15.05 -39.36 65.46
CA VAL A 13 -15.73 -38.51 66.44
C VAL A 13 -17.25 -38.62 66.33
N VAL A 14 -17.79 -38.70 65.10
CA VAL A 14 -19.23 -38.89 64.88
C VAL A 14 -19.67 -40.29 65.31
N ALA A 15 -18.90 -41.33 64.96
CA ALA A 15 -19.16 -42.70 65.39
C ALA A 15 -19.08 -42.84 66.92
N ALA A 16 -18.10 -42.17 67.56
CA ALA A 16 -17.98 -42.13 69.02
C ALA A 16 -19.16 -41.38 69.67
N GLY A 17 -19.62 -40.28 69.07
CA GLY A 17 -20.81 -39.55 69.53
C GLY A 17 -22.09 -40.39 69.44
N ILE A 18 -22.27 -41.15 68.36
CA ILE A 18 -23.40 -42.07 68.17
C ILE A 18 -23.30 -43.26 69.15
N ALA A 19 -22.11 -43.85 69.29
CA ALA A 19 -21.88 -44.95 70.24
C ALA A 19 -22.10 -44.52 71.69
N TRP A 20 -21.69 -43.30 72.06
CA TRP A 20 -21.97 -42.73 73.37
C TRP A 20 -23.46 -42.50 73.58
N LEU A 21 -24.19 -42.05 72.56
CA LEU A 21 -25.65 -41.86 72.61
C LEU A 21 -26.41 -43.18 72.77
N ILE A 22 -25.98 -44.23 72.07
CA ILE A 22 -26.57 -45.59 72.14
C ILE A 22 -26.25 -46.26 73.48
N GLY A 23 -25.10 -45.93 74.07
CA GLY A 23 -24.60 -46.49 75.32
C GLY A 23 -25.17 -45.88 76.60
N LEU A 24 -26.15 -44.96 76.55
CA LEU A 24 -26.83 -44.39 77.71
C LEU A 24 -28.08 -45.24 78.06
N PRO A 25 -28.04 -46.13 79.07
CA PRO A 25 -29.22 -46.85 79.51
C PRO A 25 -29.95 -45.94 80.51
N GLY A 26 -31.00 -45.28 80.06
CA GLY A 26 -31.82 -44.48 80.96
C GLY A 26 -32.93 -43.78 80.22
N THR A 27 -34.17 -43.95 80.70
CA THR A 27 -35.28 -43.05 80.42
C THR A 27 -34.82 -41.61 80.74
N MET A 28 -34.44 -40.84 79.72
CA MET A 28 -34.01 -39.46 79.92
C MET A 28 -35.22 -38.60 80.30
N THR A 29 -35.36 -38.30 81.58
CA THR A 29 -36.07 -37.12 82.05
C THR A 29 -35.11 -35.94 81.95
N LEU A 30 -35.28 -35.09 80.92
CA LEU A 30 -34.59 -33.81 80.84
C LEU A 30 -35.36 -32.81 81.73
N GLU A 31 -34.76 -32.44 82.86
CA GLU A 31 -35.21 -31.32 83.68
C GLU A 31 -34.42 -30.08 83.27
N VAL A 32 -35.09 -29.17 82.55
CA VAL A 32 -34.60 -27.81 82.29
C VAL A 32 -35.58 -26.86 82.95
N ALA A 33 -35.09 -26.04 83.87
CA ALA A 33 -35.88 -25.05 84.61
C ALA A 33 -37.14 -25.61 85.30
N GLY A 34 -37.06 -26.82 85.87
CA GLY A 34 -38.09 -27.38 86.76
C GLY A 34 -39.34 -27.97 86.10
N TYR A 35 -39.42 -28.07 84.76
CA TYR A 35 -40.50 -28.80 84.08
C TYR A 35 -40.02 -30.15 83.53
N ARG A 36 -40.67 -31.24 83.95
CA ARG A 36 -40.45 -32.59 83.40
C ARG A 36 -41.28 -32.80 82.14
N MET A 37 -40.62 -33.00 81.01
CA MET A 37 -41.24 -33.58 79.82
C MET A 37 -40.63 -34.95 79.51
N GLN A 38 -41.45 -36.00 79.47
CA GLN A 38 -41.10 -37.33 78.99
C GLN A 38 -41.09 -37.33 77.45
N PRO A 39 -39.93 -37.41 76.77
CA PRO A 39 -39.91 -37.41 75.32
C PRO A 39 -40.24 -38.82 74.81
N ARG A 40 -41.31 -38.97 74.03
CA ARG A 40 -41.57 -40.18 73.24
C ARG A 40 -40.46 -40.35 72.19
N LEU A 41 -40.20 -41.59 71.76
CA LEU A 41 -39.20 -42.04 70.76
C LEU A 41 -38.97 -41.09 69.56
N GLY A 42 -39.96 -40.26 69.19
CA GLY A 42 -39.82 -39.21 68.18
C GLY A 42 -38.77 -38.13 68.47
N VAL A 43 -38.46 -37.82 69.74
CA VAL A 43 -37.44 -36.78 70.06
C VAL A 43 -36.01 -37.28 69.84
N ALA A 44 -35.73 -38.55 70.13
CA ALA A 44 -34.43 -39.15 69.82
C ALA A 44 -34.19 -39.23 68.30
N ALA A 45 -35.24 -39.52 67.52
CA ALA A 45 -35.19 -39.49 66.06
C ALA A 45 -35.00 -38.05 65.52
N ALA A 46 -35.66 -37.05 66.12
CA ALA A 46 -35.50 -35.66 65.72
C ALA A 46 -34.08 -35.11 66.02
N VAL A 47 -33.50 -35.47 67.17
CA VAL A 47 -32.13 -35.07 67.54
C VAL A 47 -31.10 -35.72 66.62
N SER A 48 -31.26 -37.00 66.28
CA SER A 48 -30.35 -37.70 65.36
C SER A 48 -30.45 -37.16 63.92
N ILE A 49 -31.66 -36.90 63.41
CA ILE A 49 -31.85 -36.22 62.12
C ILE A 49 -31.24 -34.81 62.15
N GLY A 50 -31.43 -34.07 63.25
CA GLY A 50 -30.82 -32.75 63.46
C GLY A 50 -29.29 -32.79 63.41
N LEU A 51 -28.67 -33.81 64.00
CA LEU A 51 -27.22 -33.99 63.99
C LEU A 51 -26.68 -34.35 62.60
N ILE A 52 -27.40 -35.20 61.86
CA ILE A 52 -27.07 -35.53 60.46
C ILE A 52 -27.17 -34.29 59.58
N ALA A 53 -28.27 -33.52 59.71
CA ALA A 53 -28.46 -32.28 58.97
C ALA A 53 -27.37 -31.24 59.29
N LEU A 54 -27.00 -31.10 60.57
CA LEU A 54 -25.91 -30.21 61.00
C LEU A 54 -24.57 -30.66 60.40
N THR A 55 -24.30 -31.96 60.36
CA THR A 55 -23.08 -32.51 59.78
C THR A 55 -22.99 -32.24 58.28
N ILE A 56 -24.09 -32.44 57.54
CA ILE A 56 -24.18 -32.11 56.11
C ILE A 56 -24.01 -30.60 55.88
N LEU A 57 -24.61 -29.76 56.73
CA LEU A 57 -24.49 -28.30 56.66
C LEU A 57 -23.04 -27.86 56.86
N VAL A 58 -22.40 -28.32 57.93
CA VAL A 58 -20.99 -28.00 58.26
C VAL A 58 -20.07 -28.49 57.14
N TRP A 59 -20.26 -29.72 56.63
CA TRP A 59 -19.48 -30.25 55.52
C TRP A 59 -19.63 -29.42 54.23
N THR A 60 -20.85 -28.99 53.92
CA THR A 60 -21.13 -28.15 52.75
C THR A 60 -20.47 -26.77 52.86
N ILE A 61 -20.49 -26.17 54.05
CA ILE A 61 -19.80 -24.90 54.33
C ILE A 61 -18.28 -25.07 54.19
N VAL A 62 -17.69 -26.09 54.82
CA VAL A 62 -16.24 -26.35 54.75
C VAL A 62 -15.80 -26.61 53.30
N ARG A 63 -16.56 -27.41 52.54
CA ARG A 63 -16.27 -27.66 51.12
C ARG A 63 -16.35 -26.38 50.30
N ARG A 64 -17.38 -25.56 50.50
CA ARG A 64 -17.48 -24.25 49.82
C ARG A 64 -16.31 -23.33 50.17
N VAL A 65 -15.88 -23.24 51.42
CA VAL A 65 -14.77 -22.36 51.82
C VAL A 65 -13.44 -22.84 51.23
N ILE A 66 -13.23 -24.14 51.10
CA ILE A 66 -12.01 -24.72 50.51
C ILE A 66 -12.02 -24.63 48.97
N ASP A 67 -13.16 -24.82 48.32
CA ASP A 67 -13.29 -24.75 46.85
C ASP A 67 -13.47 -23.30 46.34
N ALA A 68 -14.01 -22.39 47.16
CA ALA A 68 -14.18 -20.96 46.84
C ALA A 68 -12.93 -20.27 46.29
N PRO A 69 -11.72 -20.37 46.90
CA PRO A 69 -10.53 -19.69 46.38
C PRO A 69 -10.17 -20.12 44.95
N ARG A 70 -10.49 -21.36 44.55
CA ARG A 70 -10.25 -21.83 43.18
C ARG A 70 -11.25 -21.25 42.19
N HIS A 71 -12.52 -21.10 42.57
CA HIS A 71 -13.54 -20.46 41.74
C HIS A 71 -13.29 -18.95 41.58
N PHE A 72 -12.96 -18.25 42.67
CA PHE A 72 -12.61 -16.83 42.61
C PHE A 72 -11.33 -16.58 41.80
N ALA A 73 -10.30 -17.45 41.93
CA ALA A 73 -9.09 -17.34 41.12
C ALA A 73 -9.35 -17.53 39.62
N ARG A 74 -10.26 -18.43 39.23
CA ARG A 74 -10.66 -18.63 37.83
C ARG A 74 -11.38 -17.40 37.28
N MET A 75 -12.42 -16.93 37.99
CA MET A 75 -13.20 -15.77 37.56
C MET A 75 -12.36 -14.48 37.53
N ALA A 76 -11.41 -14.31 38.45
CA ALA A 76 -10.46 -13.21 38.42
C ALA A 76 -9.49 -13.30 37.22
N ARG A 77 -9.04 -14.51 36.83
CA ARG A 77 -8.23 -14.72 35.62
C ARG A 77 -9.01 -14.40 34.36
N GLU A 78 -10.27 -14.83 34.27
CA GLU A 78 -11.16 -14.51 33.14
C GLU A 78 -11.37 -13.01 32.99
N ARG A 79 -11.74 -12.32 34.08
CA ARG A 79 -11.88 -10.84 34.07
C ARG A 79 -10.58 -10.12 33.70
N ARG A 80 -9.42 -10.62 34.14
CA ARG A 80 -8.11 -10.06 33.72
C ARG A 80 -7.88 -10.25 32.23
N ARG A 81 -8.20 -11.43 31.67
CA ARG A 81 -8.09 -11.70 30.24
C ARG A 81 -9.02 -10.80 29.42
N GLU A 82 -10.27 -10.63 29.84
CA GLU A 82 -11.23 -9.73 29.18
C GLU A 82 -10.71 -8.29 29.16
N ARG A 83 -10.27 -7.76 30.31
CA ARG A 83 -9.68 -6.42 30.39
C ARG A 83 -8.44 -6.28 29.51
N ALA A 84 -7.61 -7.31 29.45
CA ALA A 84 -6.41 -7.31 28.60
C ALA A 84 -6.75 -7.31 27.11
N MET A 85 -7.79 -8.02 26.69
CA MET A 85 -8.26 -8.00 25.30
C MET A 85 -8.87 -6.64 24.93
N VAL A 86 -9.62 -6.02 25.83
CA VAL A 86 -10.12 -4.65 25.65
C VAL A 86 -8.95 -3.66 25.54
N ALA A 87 -7.97 -3.73 26.45
CA ALA A 87 -6.78 -2.88 26.39
C ALA A 87 -5.97 -3.10 25.09
N LEU A 88 -5.87 -4.33 24.61
CA LEU A 88 -5.21 -4.66 23.34
C LEU A 88 -5.95 -4.02 22.14
N SER A 89 -7.28 -4.13 22.11
CA SER A 89 -8.13 -3.53 21.07
C SER A 89 -8.02 -2.01 21.09
N ASP A 90 -8.20 -1.38 22.25
CA ASP A 90 -8.09 0.07 22.43
C ASP A 90 -6.68 0.57 22.11
N GLY A 91 -5.66 -0.21 22.44
CA GLY A 91 -4.27 0.10 22.11
C GLY A 91 -4.00 0.06 20.61
N PHE A 92 -4.57 -0.91 19.89
CA PHE A 92 -4.48 -0.97 18.43
C PHE A 92 -5.21 0.19 17.76
N ILE A 93 -6.40 0.55 18.27
CA ILE A 93 -7.16 1.71 17.78
C ILE A 93 -6.37 3.00 18.05
N ALA A 94 -5.82 3.18 19.25
CA ALA A 94 -5.00 4.35 19.59
C ALA A 94 -3.78 4.48 18.69
N LEU A 95 -3.09 3.36 18.41
CA LEU A 95 -1.94 3.35 17.50
C LEU A 95 -2.34 3.74 16.08
N SER A 96 -3.47 3.21 15.60
CA SER A 96 -4.02 3.51 14.27
C SER A 96 -4.48 4.97 14.16
N ALA A 97 -4.90 5.57 15.27
CA ALA A 97 -5.25 6.99 15.37
C ALA A 97 -4.03 7.92 15.53
N GLY A 98 -2.81 7.37 15.60
CA GLY A 98 -1.56 8.12 15.76
C GLY A 98 -1.16 8.42 17.22
N ASP A 99 -1.95 8.01 18.22
CA ASP A 99 -1.61 8.18 19.64
C ASP A 99 -0.74 7.01 20.14
N ALA A 100 0.54 7.06 19.76
CA ALA A 100 1.51 6.02 20.09
C ALA A 100 1.83 5.95 21.59
N HIS A 101 1.70 7.05 22.34
CA HIS A 101 1.91 7.07 23.80
C HIS A 101 0.82 6.28 24.54
N ARG A 102 -0.45 6.54 24.20
CA ARG A 102 -1.58 5.79 24.75
C ARG A 102 -1.54 4.33 24.35
N ALA A 103 -1.22 4.05 23.09
CA ALA A 103 -1.05 2.68 22.59
C ALA A 103 0.00 1.91 23.38
N ARG A 104 1.16 2.51 23.65
CA ARG A 104 2.23 1.89 24.45
C ARG A 104 1.78 1.55 25.87
N ARG A 105 1.08 2.46 26.55
CA ARG A 105 0.56 2.23 27.90
C ARG A 105 -0.43 1.06 27.91
N LEU A 106 -1.40 1.09 27.00
CA LEU A 106 -2.41 0.04 26.86
C LEU A 106 -1.79 -1.32 26.50
N ALA A 107 -0.74 -1.34 25.66
CA ALA A 107 0.00 -2.55 25.33
C ALA A 107 0.73 -3.13 26.55
N ARG A 108 1.33 -2.29 27.39
CA ARG A 108 1.97 -2.71 28.65
C ARG A 108 0.96 -3.26 29.65
N ASP A 109 -0.19 -2.62 29.77
CA ASP A 109 -1.29 -3.08 30.63
C ASP A 109 -1.79 -4.46 30.16
N ALA A 110 -1.98 -4.63 28.85
CA ALA A 110 -2.33 -5.91 28.24
C ALA A 110 -1.24 -6.98 28.48
N ARG A 111 0.05 -6.63 28.31
CA ARG A 111 1.18 -7.54 28.54
C ARG A 111 1.28 -8.00 29.99
N SER A 112 1.01 -7.11 30.96
CA SER A 112 1.00 -7.48 32.39
C SER A 112 -0.08 -8.52 32.72
N SER A 113 -1.20 -8.48 32.00
CA SER A 113 -2.33 -9.38 32.17
C SER A 113 -2.24 -10.64 31.30
N LEU A 114 -1.49 -10.58 30.19
CA LEU A 114 -1.26 -11.64 29.21
C LEU A 114 0.23 -11.73 28.81
N PRO A 115 1.13 -12.23 29.68
CA PRO A 115 2.57 -12.21 29.44
C PRO A 115 3.00 -13.02 28.20
N GLU A 116 2.34 -14.16 27.98
CA GLU A 116 2.62 -15.10 26.88
C GLU A 116 1.92 -14.73 25.56
N ASN A 117 1.12 -13.66 25.53
CA ASN A 117 0.40 -13.30 24.32
C ASN A 117 1.28 -12.45 23.38
N ALA A 118 1.71 -13.09 22.29
CA ALA A 118 2.39 -12.50 21.15
C ALA A 118 1.81 -11.15 20.66
N ALA A 119 0.48 -11.02 20.65
CA ALA A 119 -0.17 -9.82 20.11
C ALA A 119 0.09 -8.57 20.96
N ALA A 120 0.12 -8.71 22.29
CA ALA A 120 0.45 -7.61 23.20
C ALA A 120 1.90 -7.16 23.05
N GLN A 121 2.82 -8.11 22.89
CA GLN A 121 4.24 -7.83 22.66
C GLN A 121 4.47 -7.14 21.30
N LEU A 122 3.80 -7.59 20.23
CA LEU A 122 3.85 -6.94 18.92
C LEU A 122 3.29 -5.52 18.94
N LEU A 123 2.18 -5.30 19.66
CA LEU A 123 1.58 -3.97 19.79
C LEU A 123 2.53 -3.02 20.53
N GLU A 124 3.16 -3.47 21.62
CA GLU A 124 4.14 -2.67 22.35
C GLU A 124 5.36 -2.33 21.47
N ALA A 125 5.88 -3.31 20.72
CA ALA A 125 6.99 -3.09 19.79
C ALA A 125 6.63 -2.06 18.70
N LYS A 126 5.42 -2.15 18.12
CA LYS A 126 4.93 -1.17 17.13
C LYS A 126 4.74 0.21 17.73
N ALA A 127 4.24 0.31 18.96
CA ALA A 127 4.10 1.59 19.65
C ALA A 127 5.47 2.21 19.97
N ASP A 128 6.45 1.41 20.40
CA ASP A 128 7.84 1.87 20.60
C ASP A 128 8.45 2.38 19.29
N LEU A 129 8.21 1.70 18.16
CA LEU A 129 8.67 2.13 16.84
C LEU A 129 8.05 3.48 16.44
N ALA A 130 6.73 3.62 16.61
CA ALA A 130 6.00 4.86 16.31
C ALA A 130 6.45 6.05 17.19
N LEU A 131 6.90 5.78 18.41
CA LEU A 131 7.47 6.78 19.33
C LEU A 131 8.94 7.13 19.04
N GLY A 132 9.59 6.50 18.06
CA GLY A 132 11.01 6.70 17.80
C GLY A 132 11.95 5.90 18.72
N ASN A 133 11.43 5.05 19.61
CA ASN A 133 12.22 4.24 20.55
C ASN A 133 12.80 2.98 19.88
N MET A 134 13.64 3.21 18.87
CA MET A 134 14.17 2.17 17.98
C MET A 134 14.90 1.03 18.70
N HIS A 135 15.61 1.31 19.80
CA HIS A 135 16.31 0.28 20.56
C HIS A 135 15.32 -0.66 21.28
N ALA A 136 14.32 -0.11 21.96
CA ALA A 136 13.32 -0.90 22.67
C ALA A 136 12.49 -1.76 21.71
N ALA A 137 12.05 -1.17 20.58
CA ALA A 137 11.35 -1.89 19.52
C ALA A 137 12.17 -3.06 18.99
N ARG A 138 13.47 -2.88 18.76
CA ARG A 138 14.37 -3.93 18.26
C ARG A 138 14.46 -5.12 19.21
N GLU A 139 14.61 -4.87 20.51
CA GLU A 139 14.69 -5.95 21.51
C GLU A 139 13.37 -6.71 21.62
N HIS A 140 12.23 -6.01 21.60
CA HIS A 140 10.92 -6.65 21.59
C HIS A 140 10.71 -7.50 20.33
N TYR A 141 11.08 -7.01 19.14
CA TYR A 141 10.99 -7.81 17.91
C TYR A 141 11.95 -9.01 17.91
N ARG A 142 13.16 -8.86 18.46
CA ARG A 142 14.12 -9.97 18.59
C ARG A 142 13.57 -11.11 19.44
N ALA A 143 12.93 -10.79 20.56
CA ALA A 143 12.29 -11.79 21.40
C ALA A 143 11.18 -12.56 20.65
N LEU A 144 10.48 -11.88 19.74
CA LEU A 144 9.38 -12.44 18.94
C LEU A 144 9.83 -13.26 17.72
N ILE A 145 11.12 -13.24 17.34
CA ILE A 145 11.62 -14.06 16.23
C ILE A 145 11.66 -15.56 16.60
N ALA A 146 11.80 -15.88 17.89
CA ALA A 146 11.94 -17.26 18.36
C ALA A 146 10.70 -18.13 18.09
N ASP A 147 9.49 -17.55 18.11
CA ASP A 147 8.26 -18.27 17.77
C ASP A 147 7.93 -18.10 16.28
N ARG A 148 7.76 -19.23 15.58
CA ARG A 148 7.42 -19.28 14.14
C ARG A 148 6.14 -18.51 13.82
N ARG A 149 5.18 -18.44 14.75
CA ARG A 149 3.90 -17.73 14.56
C ARG A 149 4.07 -16.21 14.51
N THR A 150 5.07 -15.67 15.20
CA THR A 150 5.34 -14.23 15.31
C THR A 150 6.52 -13.77 14.47
N ALA A 151 7.39 -14.69 14.07
CA ALA A 151 8.63 -14.40 13.36
C ALA A 151 8.42 -13.52 12.13
N LEU A 152 7.40 -13.79 11.30
CA LEU A 152 7.12 -12.98 10.10
C LEU A 152 6.75 -11.53 10.43
N ALA A 153 5.90 -11.33 11.43
CA ALA A 153 5.49 -9.99 11.88
C ALA A 153 6.62 -9.24 12.59
N ALA A 154 7.49 -9.96 13.30
CA ALA A 154 8.67 -9.38 13.93
C ALA A 154 9.72 -8.96 12.89
N LEU A 155 9.95 -9.81 11.87
CA LEU A 155 10.86 -9.51 10.77
C LEU A 155 10.36 -8.32 9.93
N SER A 156 9.05 -8.18 9.72
CA SER A 156 8.51 -7.01 9.01
C SER A 156 8.75 -5.71 9.78
N GLY A 157 8.56 -5.72 11.11
CA GLY A 157 8.86 -4.56 11.96
C GLY A 157 10.34 -4.19 11.97
N LEU A 158 11.23 -5.19 12.04
CA LEU A 158 12.68 -4.97 11.95
C LEU A 158 13.13 -4.49 10.57
N TYR A 159 12.48 -4.96 9.51
CA TYR A 159 12.68 -4.49 8.14
C TYR A 159 12.31 -3.01 8.00
N GLU A 160 11.11 -2.62 8.43
CA GLU A 160 10.66 -1.22 8.41
C GLU A 160 11.58 -0.32 9.23
N GLN A 161 11.95 -0.77 10.43
CA GLN A 161 12.91 -0.06 11.27
C GLN A 161 14.27 0.12 10.57
N ALA A 162 14.81 -0.93 9.96
CA ALA A 162 16.10 -0.85 9.25
C ALA A 162 16.02 0.10 8.05
N ARG A 163 14.89 0.11 7.33
CA ARG A 163 14.65 1.07 6.24
C ARG A 163 14.56 2.51 6.72
N ALA A 164 13.85 2.76 7.82
CA ALA A 164 13.75 4.09 8.42
C ALA A 164 15.13 4.63 8.87
N GLN A 165 16.07 3.73 9.20
CA GLN A 165 17.45 4.08 9.56
C GLN A 165 18.41 4.17 8.35
N GLY A 166 17.94 3.97 7.11
CA GLY A 166 18.78 3.93 5.91
C GLY A 166 19.71 2.71 5.84
N ARG A 167 19.47 1.66 6.65
CA ARG A 167 20.29 0.44 6.72
C ARG A 167 19.77 -0.63 5.75
N HIS A 168 19.94 -0.39 4.46
CA HIS A 168 19.41 -1.25 3.40
C HIS A 168 19.88 -2.72 3.49
N ASP A 169 21.15 -2.98 3.80
CA ASP A 169 21.68 -4.36 3.92
C ASP A 169 21.03 -5.15 5.06
N ALA A 170 20.80 -4.48 6.19
CA ALA A 170 20.12 -5.09 7.34
C ALA A 170 18.65 -5.36 7.01
N ALA A 171 17.98 -4.41 6.34
CA ALA A 171 16.62 -4.59 5.86
C ALA A 171 16.52 -5.80 4.92
N LEU A 172 17.39 -5.89 3.92
CA LEU A 172 17.43 -7.02 3.00
C LEU A 172 17.64 -8.36 3.73
N THR A 173 18.54 -8.41 4.71
CA THR A 173 18.76 -9.60 5.53
C THR A 173 17.48 -10.06 6.24
N PHE A 174 16.67 -9.13 6.75
CA PHE A 174 15.39 -9.47 7.38
C PHE A 174 14.35 -9.94 6.35
N ALA A 175 14.30 -9.34 5.17
CA ALA A 175 13.43 -9.76 4.09
C ALA A 175 13.77 -11.19 3.60
N GLN A 176 15.05 -11.48 3.38
CA GLN A 176 15.53 -12.82 3.00
C GLN A 176 15.17 -13.88 4.06
N LYS A 177 15.36 -13.56 5.35
CA LYS A 177 14.93 -14.43 6.45
C LYS A 177 13.42 -14.66 6.45
N ALA A 178 12.63 -13.64 6.14
CA ALA A 178 11.18 -13.77 6.07
C ALA A 178 10.76 -14.70 4.92
N VAL A 179 11.31 -14.52 3.71
CA VAL A 179 11.07 -15.39 2.55
C VAL A 179 11.41 -16.85 2.86
N ALA A 180 12.51 -17.11 3.59
CA ALA A 180 12.91 -18.45 3.99
C ALA A 180 11.93 -19.15 4.95
N ILE A 181 11.16 -18.38 5.73
CA ILE A 181 10.12 -18.92 6.63
C ILE A 181 8.83 -19.17 5.85
N ALA A 182 8.38 -18.16 5.10
CA ALA A 182 7.22 -18.21 4.23
C ALA A 182 7.29 -17.08 3.18
N PRO A 183 6.79 -17.32 1.95
CA PRO A 183 6.73 -16.28 0.92
C PRO A 183 5.66 -15.23 1.28
N ALA A 184 6.09 -14.17 1.98
CA ALA A 184 5.25 -13.02 2.30
C ALA A 184 5.42 -11.93 1.23
N PRO A 185 4.34 -11.31 0.70
CA PRO A 185 4.44 -10.38 -0.43
C PRO A 185 5.44 -9.24 -0.23
N TRP A 186 5.44 -8.60 0.95
CA TRP A 186 6.37 -7.50 1.25
C TRP A 186 7.84 -7.94 1.24
N ALA A 187 8.12 -9.19 1.65
CA ALA A 187 9.47 -9.73 1.74
C ALA A 187 9.94 -10.20 0.36
N SER A 188 9.06 -10.90 -0.38
CA SER A 188 9.30 -11.29 -1.77
C SER A 188 9.60 -10.08 -2.65
N GLU A 189 8.83 -8.99 -2.49
CA GLU A 189 9.02 -7.73 -3.23
C GLU A 189 10.34 -7.06 -2.87
N ALA A 190 10.68 -6.97 -1.58
CA ALA A 190 11.94 -6.37 -1.14
C ALA A 190 13.19 -7.11 -1.67
N VAL A 191 13.16 -8.45 -1.69
CA VAL A 191 14.23 -9.27 -2.27
C VAL A 191 14.28 -9.09 -3.80
N LEU A 192 13.13 -9.09 -4.46
CA LEU A 192 13.05 -8.89 -5.90
C LEU A 192 13.62 -7.53 -6.31
N ASP A 193 13.23 -6.46 -5.62
CA ASP A 193 13.71 -5.09 -5.87
C ASP A 193 15.23 -4.97 -5.67
N ASP A 194 15.81 -5.69 -4.71
CA ASP A 194 17.27 -5.71 -4.54
C ASP A 194 17.98 -6.47 -5.66
N LEU A 195 17.45 -7.63 -6.08
CA LEU A 195 18.01 -8.41 -7.19
C LEU A 195 17.98 -7.61 -8.50
N THR A 196 16.86 -6.94 -8.80
CA THR A 196 16.71 -6.13 -10.02
C THR A 196 17.59 -4.88 -9.96
N ARG A 197 17.70 -4.22 -8.80
CA ARG A 197 18.62 -3.08 -8.61
C ARG A 197 20.08 -3.46 -8.88
N ARG A 198 20.48 -4.69 -8.55
CA ARG A 198 21.84 -5.21 -8.78
C ARG A 198 22.06 -5.75 -10.20
N GLY A 199 21.06 -5.69 -11.08
CA GLY A 199 21.13 -6.29 -12.42
C GLY A 199 21.17 -7.82 -12.41
N GLN A 200 20.80 -8.47 -11.30
CA GLN A 200 20.79 -9.94 -11.19
C GLN A 200 19.48 -10.53 -11.76
N TRP A 201 19.22 -10.27 -13.03
CA TRP A 201 17.94 -10.57 -13.68
C TRP A 201 17.55 -12.05 -13.65
N GLN A 202 18.52 -12.96 -13.82
CA GLN A 202 18.23 -14.39 -13.77
C GLN A 202 17.79 -14.83 -12.37
N ALA A 203 18.50 -14.39 -11.32
CA ALA A 203 18.11 -14.66 -9.94
C ALA A 203 16.74 -14.05 -9.60
N ALA A 204 16.43 -12.86 -10.14
CA ALA A 204 15.11 -12.23 -10.00
C ALA A 204 14.00 -13.07 -10.63
N LEU A 205 14.22 -13.65 -11.82
CA LEU A 205 13.27 -14.56 -12.47
C LEU A 205 13.08 -15.85 -11.67
N ASP A 206 14.17 -16.44 -11.18
CA ASP A 206 14.11 -17.67 -10.39
C ASP A 206 13.33 -17.43 -9.09
N HIS A 207 13.61 -16.32 -8.38
CA HIS A 207 12.86 -15.90 -7.19
C HIS A 207 11.38 -15.68 -7.48
N LEU A 208 11.06 -14.97 -8.57
CA LEU A 208 9.68 -14.75 -8.99
C LEU A 208 8.97 -16.06 -9.35
N SER A 209 9.69 -17.01 -9.99
CA SER A 209 9.14 -18.31 -10.38
C SER A 209 8.76 -19.18 -9.18
N ALA A 210 9.52 -19.10 -8.08
CA ALA A 210 9.27 -19.81 -6.84
C ALA A 210 8.08 -19.25 -6.04
N GLU A 211 7.67 -18.00 -6.29
CA GLU A 211 6.55 -17.39 -5.58
C GLU A 211 5.19 -18.04 -5.96
N PRO A 212 4.39 -18.50 -4.98
CA PRO A 212 3.08 -19.07 -5.26
C PRO A 212 2.12 -17.99 -5.76
N ALA A 213 1.42 -18.28 -6.86
CA ALA A 213 0.40 -17.39 -7.42
C ALA A 213 -0.97 -18.07 -7.36
N VAL A 214 -1.74 -17.77 -6.31
CA VAL A 214 -3.03 -18.41 -6.03
C VAL A 214 -4.15 -17.71 -6.79
N SER A 215 -4.22 -16.38 -6.68
CA SER A 215 -5.24 -15.57 -7.36
C SER A 215 -4.91 -15.37 -8.84
N ARG A 216 -5.96 -15.10 -9.64
CA ARG A 216 -5.79 -14.61 -11.02
C ARG A 216 -4.97 -13.32 -11.07
N GLU A 217 -5.19 -12.43 -10.11
CA GLU A 217 -4.44 -11.17 -9.99
C GLU A 217 -2.95 -11.40 -9.71
N ASP A 218 -2.63 -12.35 -8.82
CA ASP A 218 -1.24 -12.72 -8.52
C ASP A 218 -0.54 -13.25 -9.77
N LYS A 219 -1.23 -14.11 -10.54
CA LYS A 219 -0.71 -14.65 -11.81
C LYS A 219 -0.47 -13.53 -12.83
N MET A 220 -1.38 -12.56 -12.93
CA MET A 220 -1.21 -11.41 -13.81
C MET A 220 -0.03 -10.53 -13.39
N ARG A 221 0.08 -10.22 -12.08
CA ARG A 221 1.19 -9.44 -11.51
C ARG A 221 2.53 -10.13 -11.75
N LYS A 222 2.59 -11.45 -11.51
CA LYS A 222 3.78 -12.28 -11.77
C LYS A 222 4.18 -12.28 -13.24
N ARG A 223 3.22 -12.49 -14.16
CA ARG A 223 3.47 -12.41 -15.61
C ARG A 223 3.98 -11.04 -16.04
N ARG A 224 3.41 -9.96 -15.49
CA ARG A 224 3.85 -8.59 -15.76
C ARG A 224 5.30 -8.40 -15.30
N LYS A 225 5.61 -8.71 -14.03
CA LYS A 225 6.98 -8.63 -13.49
C LYS A 225 7.98 -9.44 -14.30
N GLN A 226 7.61 -10.66 -14.72
CA GLN A 226 8.45 -11.50 -15.57
C GLN A 226 8.75 -10.83 -16.92
N ALA A 227 7.74 -10.26 -17.58
CA ALA A 227 7.94 -9.55 -18.84
C ALA A 227 8.85 -8.33 -18.71
N LEU A 228 8.75 -7.60 -17.59
CA LEU A 228 9.61 -6.45 -17.32
C LEU A 228 11.07 -6.87 -17.13
N ILE A 229 11.32 -7.96 -16.40
CA ILE A 229 12.67 -8.49 -16.20
C ILE A 229 13.26 -8.99 -17.51
N GLU A 230 12.48 -9.71 -18.34
CA GLU A 230 12.93 -10.12 -19.68
C GLU A 230 13.23 -8.92 -20.58
N THR A 231 12.45 -7.83 -20.47
CA THR A 231 12.72 -6.60 -21.22
C THR A 231 13.99 -5.90 -20.74
N ALA A 232 14.26 -5.90 -19.43
CA ALA A 232 15.50 -5.37 -18.88
C ALA A 232 16.73 -6.14 -19.40
N ARG A 233 16.65 -7.48 -19.42
CA ARG A 233 17.68 -8.33 -20.03
C ARG A 233 17.88 -8.04 -21.51
N ALA A 234 16.78 -7.83 -22.24
CA ALA A 234 16.85 -7.47 -23.65
C ALA A 234 17.60 -6.15 -23.86
N ARG A 235 17.31 -5.13 -23.04
CA ARG A 235 17.97 -3.81 -23.09
C ARG A 235 19.48 -3.92 -22.81
N GLU A 236 19.89 -4.65 -21.78
CA GLU A 236 21.31 -4.84 -21.46
C GLU A 236 22.07 -5.66 -22.51
N ALA A 237 21.41 -6.66 -23.09
CA ALA A 237 22.01 -7.51 -24.11
C ALA A 237 22.04 -6.85 -25.50
N GLU A 238 21.21 -5.85 -25.78
CA GLU A 238 21.05 -5.26 -27.12
C GLU A 238 22.38 -4.77 -27.74
N PRO A 239 23.28 -4.06 -27.02
CA PRO A 239 24.53 -3.56 -27.61
C PRO A 239 25.56 -4.65 -27.92
N SER A 240 25.57 -5.75 -27.16
CA SER A 240 26.62 -6.78 -27.21
C SER A 240 26.17 -8.08 -27.89
N GLU A 241 24.93 -8.50 -27.63
CA GLU A 241 24.35 -9.77 -28.05
C GLU A 241 22.93 -9.57 -28.61
N PRO A 242 22.78 -8.93 -29.79
CA PRO A 242 21.47 -8.53 -30.32
C PRO A 242 20.52 -9.71 -30.58
N LEU A 243 21.04 -10.90 -30.88
CA LEU A 243 20.21 -12.10 -31.07
C LEU A 243 19.57 -12.56 -29.74
N ARG A 244 20.36 -12.59 -28.66
CA ARG A 244 19.83 -12.92 -27.32
C ARG A 244 18.88 -11.85 -26.83
N ALA A 245 19.19 -10.58 -27.08
CA ALA A 245 18.30 -9.46 -26.78
C ALA A 245 16.94 -9.61 -27.47
N LEU A 246 16.94 -10.02 -28.74
CA LEU A 246 15.70 -10.28 -29.48
C LEU A 246 14.90 -11.43 -28.85
N ASP A 247 15.54 -12.52 -28.45
CA ASP A 247 14.85 -13.64 -27.81
C ASP A 247 14.19 -13.22 -26.48
N HIS A 248 14.90 -12.44 -25.66
CA HIS A 248 14.37 -11.88 -24.42
C HIS A 248 13.20 -10.91 -24.67
N ALA A 249 13.33 -10.01 -25.65
CA ALA A 249 12.27 -9.08 -26.01
C ALA A 249 11.00 -9.81 -26.53
N LEU A 250 11.18 -10.85 -27.35
CA LEU A 250 10.07 -11.68 -27.82
C LEU A 250 9.45 -12.51 -26.70
N ALA A 251 10.24 -12.99 -25.73
CA ALA A 251 9.72 -13.66 -24.53
C ALA A 251 8.87 -12.70 -23.69
N ALA A 252 9.30 -11.46 -23.50
CA ALA A 252 8.51 -10.42 -22.84
C ALA A 252 7.19 -10.14 -23.58
N LEU A 253 7.21 -10.03 -24.91
CA LEU A 253 6.02 -9.80 -25.72
C LEU A 253 5.03 -10.97 -25.75
N LYS A 254 5.49 -12.21 -25.48
CA LYS A 254 4.56 -13.34 -25.26
C LYS A 254 3.77 -13.20 -23.97
N LEU A 255 4.34 -12.55 -22.96
CA LEU A 255 3.73 -12.32 -21.65
C LEU A 255 2.89 -11.04 -21.63
N LEU A 256 3.38 -9.96 -22.25
CA LEU A 256 2.74 -8.66 -22.41
C LEU A 256 2.82 -8.20 -23.89
N PRO A 257 1.83 -8.54 -24.73
CA PRO A 257 1.88 -8.31 -26.17
C PRO A 257 1.93 -6.85 -26.63
N ASP A 258 1.50 -5.94 -25.76
CA ASP A 258 1.35 -4.50 -25.95
C ASP A 258 2.42 -3.69 -25.21
N PHE A 259 3.43 -4.35 -24.63
CA PHE A 259 4.49 -3.65 -23.91
C PHE A 259 5.46 -2.94 -24.86
N VAL A 260 5.38 -1.61 -24.87
CA VAL A 260 6.11 -0.72 -25.79
C VAL A 260 7.63 -0.92 -25.74
N PRO A 261 8.31 -0.93 -24.57
CA PRO A 261 9.76 -1.02 -24.52
C PRO A 261 10.30 -2.31 -25.16
N ALA A 262 9.67 -3.46 -24.89
CA ALA A 262 10.05 -4.73 -25.51
C ALA A 262 9.84 -4.71 -27.03
N ALA A 263 8.74 -4.11 -27.49
CA ALA A 263 8.46 -3.97 -28.91
C ALA A 263 9.49 -3.11 -29.64
N LEU A 264 9.93 -2.01 -29.02
CA LEU A 264 10.96 -1.12 -29.57
C LEU A 264 12.30 -1.84 -29.74
N ILE A 265 12.76 -2.56 -28.72
CA ILE A 265 14.02 -3.34 -28.77
C ILE A 265 13.94 -4.41 -29.87
N ALA A 266 12.88 -5.23 -29.86
CA ALA A 266 12.70 -6.28 -30.86
C ALA A 266 12.65 -5.74 -32.30
N ALA A 267 11.90 -4.65 -32.52
CA ALA A 267 11.76 -4.06 -33.85
C ALA A 267 13.04 -3.38 -34.33
N ARG A 268 13.81 -2.74 -33.44
CA ARG A 268 15.10 -2.13 -33.78
C ARG A 268 16.11 -3.18 -34.24
N ILE A 269 16.22 -4.28 -33.49
CA ILE A 269 17.08 -5.41 -33.85
C ILE A 269 16.65 -6.04 -35.18
N GLN A 270 15.34 -6.27 -35.37
CA GLN A 270 14.82 -6.83 -36.63
C GLN A 270 15.06 -5.90 -37.83
N SER A 271 14.85 -4.59 -37.67
CA SER A 271 15.11 -3.56 -38.68
C SER A 271 16.58 -3.59 -39.12
N ASN A 272 17.51 -3.57 -38.16
CA ASN A 272 18.95 -3.58 -38.42
C ASN A 272 19.42 -4.88 -39.10
N ARG A 273 18.69 -5.98 -38.92
CA ARG A 273 18.95 -7.27 -39.59
C ARG A 273 18.34 -7.39 -40.99
N GLY A 274 17.69 -6.34 -41.49
CA GLY A 274 16.98 -6.36 -42.78
C GLY A 274 15.60 -7.01 -42.72
N GLU A 275 15.11 -7.40 -41.54
CA GLU A 275 13.78 -7.99 -41.34
C GLU A 275 12.69 -6.92 -41.17
N ALA A 276 12.75 -5.84 -41.96
CA ALA A 276 11.88 -4.66 -41.82
C ALA A 276 10.38 -5.00 -41.84
N ARG A 277 9.96 -5.97 -42.67
CA ARG A 277 8.56 -6.42 -42.74
C ARG A 277 8.05 -6.96 -41.40
N ARG A 278 8.90 -7.71 -40.67
CA ARG A 278 8.55 -8.26 -39.34
C ARG A 278 8.51 -7.14 -38.30
N ALA A 279 9.50 -6.26 -38.30
CA ALA A 279 9.55 -5.10 -37.42
C ALA A 279 8.31 -4.21 -37.59
N MET A 280 7.97 -3.84 -38.83
CA MET A 280 6.80 -3.03 -39.16
C MET A 280 5.48 -3.71 -38.76
N SER A 281 5.37 -5.03 -38.96
CA SER A 281 4.17 -5.78 -38.54
C SER A 281 3.97 -5.78 -37.02
N LEU A 282 5.06 -5.96 -36.26
CA LEU A 282 5.05 -5.87 -34.80
C LEU A 282 4.65 -4.46 -34.32
N LEU A 283 5.33 -3.43 -34.83
CA LEU A 283 5.09 -2.04 -34.45
C LEU A 283 3.66 -1.59 -34.79
N ARG A 284 3.13 -1.97 -35.95
CA ARG A 284 1.73 -1.66 -36.33
C ARG A 284 0.72 -2.24 -35.35
N ARG A 285 0.95 -3.47 -34.87
CA ARG A 285 0.08 -4.12 -33.86
C ARG A 285 0.14 -3.38 -32.52
N VAL A 286 1.33 -3.02 -32.05
CA VAL A 286 1.51 -2.31 -30.78
C VAL A 286 0.98 -0.88 -30.85
N TRP A 287 1.13 -0.21 -32.01
CA TRP A 287 0.56 1.11 -32.27
C TRP A 287 -0.96 1.11 -32.12
N ARG A 288 -1.66 0.12 -32.70
CA ARG A 288 -3.12 0.00 -32.58
C ARG A 288 -3.61 -0.14 -31.14
N ALA A 289 -2.79 -0.72 -30.25
CA ALA A 289 -3.14 -0.89 -28.84
C ALA A 289 -2.78 0.34 -27.98
N THR A 290 -1.68 1.03 -28.28
CA THR A 290 -1.07 2.02 -27.38
C THR A 290 -1.03 3.44 -27.91
N SER A 291 -1.03 3.63 -29.24
CA SER A 291 -0.76 4.92 -29.90
C SER A 291 0.52 5.63 -29.42
N HIS A 292 1.54 4.86 -29.01
CA HIS A 292 2.77 5.41 -28.43
C HIS A 292 3.67 6.08 -29.50
N PRO A 293 4.12 7.34 -29.31
CA PRO A 293 4.86 8.06 -30.34
C PRO A 293 6.16 7.37 -30.79
N ASP A 294 6.94 6.82 -29.85
CA ASP A 294 8.18 6.09 -30.18
C ASP A 294 7.96 4.88 -31.11
N ILE A 295 6.82 4.19 -30.98
CA ILE A 295 6.47 3.06 -31.85
C ILE A 295 6.29 3.55 -33.29
N ALA A 296 5.61 4.68 -33.47
CA ALA A 296 5.40 5.24 -34.80
C ALA A 296 6.66 5.89 -35.37
N ALA A 297 7.49 6.52 -34.54
CA ALA A 297 8.80 7.02 -34.95
C ALA A 297 9.71 5.89 -35.45
N LEU A 298 9.79 4.78 -34.71
CA LEU A 298 10.55 3.60 -35.14
C LEU A 298 9.92 2.93 -36.36
N TYR A 299 8.59 2.92 -36.49
CA TYR A 299 7.91 2.40 -37.67
C TYR A 299 8.26 3.19 -38.93
N ALA A 300 8.33 4.52 -38.84
CA ALA A 300 8.75 5.40 -39.92
C ALA A 300 10.19 5.08 -40.36
N ALA A 301 11.08 4.88 -39.40
CA ALA A 301 12.50 4.58 -39.57
C ALA A 301 12.84 3.08 -39.69
N ALA A 302 11.84 2.19 -39.81
CA ALA A 302 12.04 0.73 -39.81
C ALA A 302 12.80 0.19 -41.04
N VAL A 303 13.03 1.02 -42.05
CA VAL A 303 13.90 0.70 -43.19
C VAL A 303 15.10 1.64 -43.13
N PRO A 304 16.30 1.14 -42.79
CA PRO A 304 17.51 1.94 -42.78
C PRO A 304 17.75 2.61 -44.13
N GLY A 305 18.15 3.88 -44.13
CA GLY A 305 18.43 4.66 -45.35
C GLY A 305 17.21 5.21 -46.08
N ALA A 306 15.98 5.05 -45.57
CA ALA A 306 14.79 5.63 -46.20
C ALA A 306 14.77 7.16 -46.17
N SER A 307 14.36 7.77 -47.29
CA SER A 307 14.19 9.23 -47.41
C SER A 307 13.09 9.76 -46.48
N ALA A 308 13.09 11.06 -46.17
CA ALA A 308 12.05 11.67 -45.34
C ALA A 308 10.64 11.52 -45.96
N VAL A 309 10.54 11.62 -47.28
CA VAL A 309 9.29 11.41 -48.03
C VAL A 309 8.78 9.97 -47.88
N ASP A 310 9.67 8.97 -47.97
CA ASP A 310 9.30 7.57 -47.74
C ASP A 310 8.84 7.32 -46.30
N ARG A 311 9.49 7.97 -45.32
CA ARG A 311 9.07 7.91 -43.92
C ARG A 311 7.68 8.50 -43.73
N LEU A 312 7.41 9.68 -44.30
CA LEU A 312 6.08 10.30 -44.27
C LEU A 312 5.00 9.40 -44.91
N LYS A 313 5.30 8.78 -46.05
CA LYS A 313 4.38 7.85 -46.71
C LYS A 313 4.02 6.69 -45.78
N ARG A 314 5.00 6.08 -45.11
CA ARG A 314 4.76 5.00 -44.13
C ARG A 314 3.94 5.47 -42.94
N VAL A 315 4.22 6.65 -42.40
CA VAL A 315 3.46 7.21 -41.27
C VAL A 315 2.01 7.47 -41.68
N THR A 316 1.78 7.97 -42.89
CA THR A 316 0.43 8.14 -43.47
C THR A 316 -0.29 6.80 -43.65
N GLU A 317 0.41 5.71 -43.94
CA GLU A 317 -0.17 4.36 -43.98
C GLU A 317 -0.43 3.75 -42.58
N LEU A 318 0.16 4.31 -41.54
CA LEU A 318 0.00 3.85 -40.15
C LEU A 318 -1.11 4.61 -39.42
N ILE A 319 -1.25 5.91 -39.72
CA ILE A 319 -2.13 6.85 -39.02
C ILE A 319 -3.28 7.24 -39.94
N ASP A 320 -4.51 6.96 -39.51
CA ASP A 320 -5.72 7.36 -40.23
C ASP A 320 -5.83 8.89 -40.32
N GLN A 321 -6.45 9.39 -41.39
CA GLN A 321 -6.71 10.82 -41.59
C GLN A 321 -8.22 11.13 -41.49
N PRO A 322 -8.64 12.11 -40.65
CA PRO A 322 -7.82 12.91 -39.75
C PRO A 322 -7.25 12.09 -38.57
N PRO A 323 -6.08 12.48 -37.99
CA PRO A 323 -5.49 11.76 -36.87
C PRO A 323 -6.47 11.59 -35.70
N PRO A 324 -6.59 10.40 -35.10
CA PRO A 324 -7.62 10.13 -34.09
C PRO A 324 -7.29 10.74 -32.72
N ASN A 325 -6.01 10.95 -32.42
CA ASN A 325 -5.56 11.53 -31.15
C ASN A 325 -4.37 12.46 -31.37
N ARG A 326 -4.09 13.31 -30.36
CA ARG A 326 -3.02 14.30 -30.41
C ARG A 326 -1.63 13.68 -30.62
N ALA A 327 -1.35 12.51 -30.02
CA ALA A 327 -0.07 11.83 -30.19
C ALA A 327 0.15 11.43 -31.65
N ALA A 328 -0.87 10.86 -32.30
CA ALA A 328 -0.85 10.55 -33.72
C ALA A 328 -0.68 11.80 -34.60
N ALA A 329 -1.35 12.89 -34.26
CA ALA A 329 -1.20 14.17 -34.96
C ALA A 329 0.23 14.72 -34.87
N ILE A 330 0.84 14.70 -33.68
CA ILE A 330 2.22 15.14 -33.45
C ILE A 330 3.21 14.29 -34.26
N VAL A 331 3.03 12.97 -34.28
CA VAL A 331 3.89 12.08 -35.07
C VAL A 331 3.75 12.35 -36.57
N LEU A 332 2.52 12.45 -37.07
CA LEU A 332 2.29 12.74 -38.50
C LEU A 332 2.86 14.10 -38.88
N ALA A 333 2.68 15.11 -38.04
CA ALA A 333 3.20 16.45 -38.27
C ALA A 333 4.73 16.49 -38.26
N ARG A 334 5.39 15.80 -37.30
CA ARG A 334 6.85 15.68 -37.28
C ARG A 334 7.37 15.01 -38.56
N ALA A 335 6.77 13.90 -38.99
CA ALA A 335 7.15 13.23 -40.22
C ALA A 335 6.93 14.10 -41.48
N ALA A 336 5.89 14.94 -41.48
CA ALA A 336 5.61 15.86 -42.57
C ALA A 336 6.59 17.05 -42.60
N VAL A 337 6.93 17.60 -41.44
CA VAL A 337 7.97 18.63 -41.28
C VAL A 337 9.33 18.13 -41.79
N ASP A 338 9.74 16.92 -41.38
CA ASP A 338 11.00 16.30 -41.84
C ASP A 338 11.05 16.13 -43.38
N ALA A 339 9.89 16.00 -44.02
CA ALA A 339 9.73 15.86 -45.46
C ALA A 339 9.45 17.20 -46.19
N PHE A 340 9.47 18.34 -45.47
CA PHE A 340 9.11 19.67 -45.97
C PHE A 340 7.66 19.80 -46.48
N GLU A 341 6.77 18.89 -46.07
CA GLU A 341 5.34 18.88 -46.41
C GLU A 341 4.53 19.71 -45.39
N TRP A 342 4.74 21.01 -45.42
CA TRP A 342 4.22 21.95 -44.41
C TRP A 342 2.70 21.98 -44.30
N SER A 343 2.00 21.88 -45.43
CA SER A 343 0.53 21.89 -45.48
C SER A 343 -0.06 20.67 -44.77
N THR A 344 0.51 19.49 -45.02
CA THR A 344 0.14 18.24 -44.34
C THR A 344 0.40 18.34 -42.84
N ALA A 345 1.56 18.89 -42.44
CA ALA A 345 1.90 19.07 -41.02
C ALA A 345 0.89 19.98 -40.30
N ARG A 346 0.56 21.13 -40.90
CA ARG A 346 -0.41 22.09 -40.36
C ARG A 346 -1.81 21.47 -40.25
N ASN A 347 -2.25 20.78 -41.30
CA ASN A 347 -3.57 20.15 -41.35
C ASN A 347 -3.71 19.02 -40.31
N ALA A 348 -2.64 18.25 -40.07
CA ALA A 348 -2.64 17.22 -39.04
C ALA A 348 -2.81 17.79 -37.63
N LEU A 349 -2.21 18.94 -37.33
CA LEU A 349 -2.28 19.58 -36.01
C LEU A 349 -3.54 20.42 -35.81
N ALA A 350 -4.16 20.93 -36.88
CA ALA A 350 -5.28 21.90 -36.83
C ALA A 350 -6.39 21.56 -35.81
N PRO A 351 -6.84 20.29 -35.66
CA PRO A 351 -7.88 19.95 -34.68
C PRO A 351 -7.46 20.14 -33.21
N TYR A 352 -6.16 20.20 -32.92
CA TYR A 352 -5.59 20.16 -31.56
C TYR A 352 -4.96 21.48 -31.11
N VAL A 353 -5.02 22.53 -31.95
CA VAL A 353 -4.34 23.82 -31.71
C VAL A 353 -5.02 24.67 -30.64
N SER A 354 -6.35 24.62 -30.51
CA SER A 354 -7.13 25.60 -29.75
C SER A 354 -7.45 25.22 -28.30
N SER A 355 -7.61 23.93 -27.98
CA SER A 355 -8.16 23.49 -26.70
C SER A 355 -7.12 23.03 -25.68
N ASP A 356 -6.02 22.40 -26.09
CA ASP A 356 -5.00 21.82 -25.20
C ASP A 356 -3.64 21.63 -25.91
N ALA A 357 -3.10 22.72 -26.48
CA ALA A 357 -1.81 22.69 -27.15
C ALA A 357 -0.69 22.34 -26.16
N THR A 358 -0.03 21.20 -26.36
CA THR A 358 1.14 20.80 -25.56
C THR A 358 2.39 21.52 -26.05
N GLN A 359 3.44 21.44 -25.25
CA GLN A 359 4.75 21.98 -25.61
C GLN A 359 5.23 21.48 -26.97
N ALA A 360 5.19 20.17 -27.24
CA ALA A 360 5.63 19.59 -28.52
C ALA A 360 4.80 20.10 -29.70
N LEU A 361 3.48 20.27 -29.52
CA LEU A 361 2.61 20.83 -30.55
C LEU A 361 2.99 22.29 -30.84
N CYS A 362 3.17 23.11 -29.81
CA CYS A 362 3.58 24.50 -29.99
C CYS A 362 4.96 24.63 -30.67
N LEU A 363 5.91 23.77 -30.32
CA LEU A 363 7.22 23.72 -30.97
C LEU A 363 7.11 23.34 -32.45
N LEU A 364 6.30 22.32 -32.77
CA LEU A 364 6.02 21.94 -34.16
C LEU A 364 5.34 23.05 -34.95
N MET A 365 4.36 23.75 -34.36
CA MET A 365 3.71 24.88 -35.01
C MET A 365 4.68 26.02 -35.27
N ALA A 366 5.61 26.31 -34.35
CA ALA A 366 6.66 27.31 -34.59
C ALA A 366 7.52 26.94 -35.79
N GLU A 367 8.00 25.69 -35.85
CA GLU A 367 8.80 25.17 -36.95
C GLU A 367 8.06 25.22 -38.30
N ILE A 368 6.74 24.95 -38.31
CA ILE A 368 5.89 25.07 -39.50
C ILE A 368 5.76 26.53 -39.96
N GLU A 369 5.57 27.51 -39.06
CA GLU A 369 5.45 28.92 -39.46
C GLU A 369 6.78 29.46 -40.03
N GLU A 370 7.92 29.06 -39.46
CA GLU A 370 9.24 29.40 -39.98
C GLU A 370 9.48 28.77 -41.36
N GLY A 371 9.23 27.47 -41.49
CA GLY A 371 9.52 26.72 -42.71
C GLY A 371 8.58 27.02 -43.87
N GLN A 372 7.29 27.23 -43.60
CA GLN A 372 6.28 27.44 -44.65
C GLN A 372 6.18 28.89 -45.11
N SER A 373 6.18 29.82 -44.17
CA SER A 373 5.85 31.24 -44.42
C SER A 373 7.02 32.18 -44.17
N GLY A 374 8.10 31.72 -43.53
CA GLY A 374 9.19 32.59 -43.09
C GLY A 374 8.75 33.58 -42.01
N ASP A 375 7.62 33.34 -41.34
CA ASP A 375 7.03 34.29 -40.39
C ASP A 375 7.61 34.05 -38.98
N HIS A 376 8.78 34.63 -38.75
CA HIS A 376 9.46 34.57 -37.45
C HIS A 376 8.64 35.21 -36.31
N GLY A 377 7.70 36.12 -36.63
CA GLY A 377 6.83 36.75 -35.63
C GLY A 377 5.86 35.74 -35.03
N LYS A 378 5.14 35.02 -35.89
CA LYS A 378 4.24 33.93 -35.46
C LYS A 378 5.00 32.76 -34.83
N ALA A 379 6.18 32.42 -35.36
CA ALA A 379 7.01 31.39 -34.75
C ALA A 379 7.37 31.74 -33.31
N ARG A 380 7.78 32.99 -33.05
CA ARG A 380 8.09 33.47 -31.70
C ARG A 380 6.86 33.49 -30.79
N GLU A 381 5.68 33.79 -31.34
CA GLU A 381 4.41 33.66 -30.61
C GLU A 381 4.17 32.21 -30.17
N TRP A 382 4.35 31.24 -31.07
CA TRP A 382 4.22 29.81 -30.74
C TRP A 382 5.26 29.34 -29.72
N LEU A 383 6.50 29.79 -29.82
CA LEU A 383 7.55 29.51 -28.83
C LEU A 383 7.19 30.09 -27.45
N SER A 384 6.66 31.31 -27.40
CA SER A 384 6.15 31.94 -26.18
C SER A 384 5.03 31.11 -25.55
N ARG A 385 4.09 30.61 -26.37
CA ARG A 385 3.04 29.69 -25.92
C ARG A 385 3.61 28.37 -25.39
N ALA A 386 4.63 27.81 -26.03
CA ALA A 386 5.26 26.55 -25.64
C ALA A 386 5.85 26.58 -24.21
N VAL A 387 6.33 27.73 -23.74
CA VAL A 387 6.86 27.89 -22.37
C VAL A 387 5.79 27.68 -21.30
N ARG A 388 4.53 28.04 -21.59
CA ARG A 388 3.40 27.94 -20.66
C ARG A 388 2.53 26.71 -20.93
N ALA A 389 2.78 26.00 -22.02
CA ALA A 389 2.01 24.85 -22.44
C ALA A 389 2.22 23.65 -21.49
N PRO A 390 1.20 22.80 -21.30
CA PRO A 390 1.37 21.51 -20.64
C PRO A 390 2.48 20.68 -21.30
N ARG A 391 3.27 19.97 -20.48
CA ARG A 391 4.30 19.05 -20.97
C ARG A 391 3.65 17.84 -21.64
N ASP A 392 4.34 17.28 -22.61
CA ASP A 392 3.96 16.03 -23.24
C ASP A 392 4.23 14.83 -22.30
N PRO A 393 3.51 13.71 -22.48
CA PRO A 393 3.82 12.48 -21.77
C PRO A 393 5.26 12.05 -22.00
N THR A 394 5.91 11.58 -20.95
CA THR A 394 7.26 11.01 -20.97
C THR A 394 7.34 9.88 -19.95
N TRP A 395 8.43 9.12 -19.92
CA TRP A 395 8.62 8.10 -18.90
C TRP A 395 8.93 8.79 -17.57
N THR A 396 8.11 8.52 -16.55
CA THR A 396 8.27 9.14 -15.23
C THR A 396 8.26 8.11 -14.12
N ALA A 397 9.15 8.28 -13.15
CA ALA A 397 9.21 7.47 -11.93
C ALA A 397 9.70 8.35 -10.77
N ASP A 398 9.04 8.30 -9.62
CA ASP A 398 9.52 8.94 -8.38
C ASP A 398 9.94 10.42 -8.50
N GLY A 399 9.29 11.18 -9.39
CA GLY A 399 9.59 12.60 -9.64
C GLY A 399 10.70 12.85 -10.69
N LEU A 400 11.32 11.79 -11.21
CA LEU A 400 12.24 11.84 -12.32
C LEU A 400 11.51 11.65 -13.65
N THR A 401 12.08 12.25 -14.70
CA THR A 401 11.69 12.07 -16.10
C THR A 401 12.84 11.38 -16.84
N ALA A 402 12.53 10.42 -17.71
CA ALA A 402 13.48 9.76 -18.58
C ALA A 402 12.97 9.78 -20.02
N GLU A 403 13.87 9.93 -20.99
CA GLU A 403 13.51 9.87 -22.41
C GLU A 403 13.16 8.44 -22.84
N GLU A 404 13.88 7.46 -22.30
CA GLU A 404 13.64 6.04 -22.53
C GLU A 404 13.11 5.34 -21.27
N TRP A 405 12.45 4.21 -21.47
CA TRP A 405 12.00 3.38 -20.35
C TRP A 405 13.18 2.76 -19.62
N GLU A 406 13.16 2.88 -18.29
CA GLU A 406 14.11 2.23 -17.39
C GLU A 406 13.40 1.15 -16.55
N PRO A 407 14.02 -0.03 -16.34
CA PRO A 407 13.39 -1.12 -15.61
C PRO A 407 13.24 -0.84 -14.11
N VAL A 408 14.16 -0.07 -13.53
CA VAL A 408 14.26 0.17 -12.09
C VAL A 408 14.38 1.67 -11.82
N SER A 409 13.66 2.17 -10.81
CA SER A 409 13.84 3.55 -10.36
C SER A 409 15.21 3.74 -9.71
N PRO A 410 16.01 4.76 -10.10
CA PRO A 410 17.29 5.05 -9.46
C PRO A 410 17.12 5.60 -8.03
N VAL A 411 15.93 6.08 -7.64
CA VAL A 411 15.66 6.64 -6.32
C VAL A 411 15.19 5.57 -5.35
N THR A 412 14.15 4.82 -5.73
CA THR A 412 13.53 3.83 -4.84
C THR A 412 14.08 2.42 -5.05
N GLY A 413 14.71 2.17 -6.19
CA GLY A 413 15.17 0.84 -6.57
C GLY A 413 14.04 -0.14 -6.83
N LYS A 414 12.81 0.34 -7.06
CA LYS A 414 11.64 -0.50 -7.36
C LYS A 414 11.60 -0.88 -8.83
N LEU A 415 11.24 -2.13 -9.10
CA LEU A 415 10.86 -2.60 -10.44
C LEU A 415 9.48 -2.03 -10.84
N ASP A 416 9.25 -1.80 -12.14
CA ASP A 416 7.95 -1.31 -12.68
C ASP A 416 7.56 0.09 -12.19
N ALA A 417 8.55 0.94 -11.87
CA ALA A 417 8.29 2.30 -11.38
C ALA A 417 8.05 3.33 -12.50
N PHE A 418 8.60 3.09 -13.69
CA PHE A 418 8.50 4.02 -14.82
C PHE A 418 7.18 3.84 -15.57
N GLU A 419 6.38 4.90 -15.59
CA GLU A 419 5.10 4.97 -16.28
C GLU A 419 5.10 6.09 -17.32
N TRP A 420 4.47 5.84 -18.47
CA TRP A 420 4.28 6.83 -19.53
C TRP A 420 3.11 7.76 -19.19
N ARG A 421 3.43 8.98 -18.74
CA ARG A 421 2.41 9.97 -18.32
C ARG A 421 2.97 11.39 -18.35
N VAL A 422 2.09 12.37 -18.21
CA VAL A 422 2.50 13.78 -18.10
C VAL A 422 3.18 14.01 -16.74
N PRO A 423 4.41 14.58 -16.68
CA PRO A 423 5.11 14.86 -15.44
C PRO A 423 4.35 15.84 -14.53
N ILE A 424 4.19 15.49 -13.24
CA ILE A 424 3.43 16.30 -12.26
C ILE A 424 4.28 17.48 -11.70
N GLY A 425 5.59 17.49 -11.90
CA GLY A 425 6.50 18.54 -11.38
C GLY A 425 6.60 19.83 -12.19
N ALA A 426 5.88 19.95 -13.31
CA ALA A 426 5.96 21.09 -14.22
C ALA A 426 4.61 21.73 -14.50
N THR A 427 3.64 21.62 -13.58
CA THR A 427 2.54 22.59 -13.54
C THR A 427 3.20 23.91 -13.19
N GLY A 428 3.35 24.79 -14.20
CA GLY A 428 3.88 26.13 -14.00
C GLY A 428 3.25 26.79 -12.79
N LEU A 429 4.06 27.61 -12.10
CA LEU A 429 3.64 28.68 -11.20
C LEU A 429 2.12 28.81 -11.13
N GLN A 430 1.57 28.30 -10.04
CA GLN A 430 0.32 28.73 -9.42
C GLN A 430 -0.40 29.77 -10.28
N ARG A 431 -1.51 29.39 -10.95
CA ARG A 431 -2.50 30.37 -11.38
C ARG A 431 -2.84 31.18 -10.13
N SER A 432 -2.23 32.34 -9.96
CA SER A 432 -2.90 33.40 -9.22
C SER A 432 -4.24 33.55 -9.91
N PRO A 433 -5.38 33.39 -9.20
CA PRO A 433 -6.65 33.77 -9.78
C PRO A 433 -6.48 35.21 -10.25
N ALA A 434 -6.77 35.46 -11.52
CA ALA A 434 -6.79 36.80 -12.07
C ALA A 434 -7.58 37.69 -11.10
N PRO A 435 -7.12 38.92 -10.80
CA PRO A 435 -7.94 39.84 -10.03
C PRO A 435 -9.29 39.94 -10.74
N VAL A 436 -10.33 39.51 -10.04
CA VAL A 436 -11.71 39.64 -10.47
C VAL A 436 -11.90 41.12 -10.77
N ALA A 437 -12.05 41.47 -12.05
CA ALA A 437 -12.49 42.79 -12.43
C ALA A 437 -13.82 43.03 -11.71
N PRO A 438 -14.00 44.18 -11.03
CA PRO A 438 -15.25 44.46 -10.35
C PRO A 438 -16.39 44.41 -11.38
N PRO A 439 -17.55 43.83 -11.04
CA PRO A 439 -18.66 43.74 -11.97
C PRO A 439 -19.07 45.16 -12.39
N SER A 440 -19.14 45.37 -13.70
CA SER A 440 -19.76 46.53 -14.32
C SER A 440 -21.12 46.75 -13.66
N GLY A 441 -21.21 47.85 -12.91
CA GLY A 441 -22.42 48.22 -12.19
C GLY A 441 -23.59 48.27 -13.15
N THR A 442 -24.58 47.43 -12.87
CA THR A 442 -25.95 47.55 -13.38
C THR A 442 -26.40 48.98 -13.19
N THR A 443 -26.69 49.64 -14.32
CA THR A 443 -27.39 50.92 -14.39
C THR A 443 -28.72 50.79 -13.64
N VAL A 444 -28.74 51.23 -12.38
CA VAL A 444 -29.99 51.49 -11.66
C VAL A 444 -30.48 52.84 -12.14
N ALA A 445 -31.63 52.82 -12.81
CA ALA A 445 -32.39 54.00 -13.16
C ALA A 445 -32.78 54.77 -11.88
N VAL A 446 -32.41 56.04 -11.82
CA VAL A 446 -32.96 57.02 -10.88
C VAL A 446 -33.80 58.00 -11.70
N PRO A 447 -35.06 58.28 -11.33
CA PRO A 447 -35.97 59.10 -12.11
C PRO A 447 -35.62 60.60 -12.00
N ALA A 448 -36.09 61.33 -13.02
CA ALA A 448 -35.93 62.76 -13.22
C ALA A 448 -36.49 63.63 -12.07
N GLY A 449 -35.88 64.80 -11.89
CA GLY A 449 -36.48 65.92 -11.18
C GLY A 449 -35.46 66.95 -10.70
N ASP A 450 -35.35 68.04 -11.46
CA ASP A 450 -35.07 69.43 -11.05
C ASP A 450 -33.76 69.76 -10.32
N ALA A 451 -33.20 70.96 -10.38
CA ALA A 451 -33.19 72.11 -11.27
C ALA A 451 -32.18 73.06 -10.60
N THR A 452 -31.53 73.93 -11.39
CA THR A 452 -30.95 75.23 -10.98
C THR A 452 -29.65 75.30 -10.16
N GLY A 453 -28.75 76.18 -10.64
CA GLY A 453 -27.90 77.06 -9.82
C GLY A 453 -26.44 76.63 -9.71
N SER A 454 -25.55 77.02 -10.62
CA SER A 454 -24.84 78.33 -10.66
C SER A 454 -23.82 78.53 -9.53
N THR A 455 -22.61 78.95 -9.96
CA THR A 455 -21.59 79.70 -9.19
C THR A 455 -20.90 78.96 -8.03
N ALA A 456 -19.67 79.20 -7.61
CA ALA A 456 -18.52 79.99 -8.02
C ALA A 456 -17.37 79.51 -7.10
N LEU A 457 -16.16 79.30 -7.63
CA LEU A 457 -14.92 80.00 -7.24
C LEU A 457 -14.55 80.05 -5.73
N ALA A 458 -13.31 79.59 -5.49
CA ALA A 458 -12.27 80.22 -4.67
C ALA A 458 -12.21 80.02 -3.14
N LEU A 459 -11.04 79.50 -2.74
CA LEU A 459 -10.12 79.99 -1.69
C LEU A 459 -10.54 80.02 -0.20
N SER A 460 -9.71 79.34 0.59
CA SER A 460 -9.00 79.81 1.80
C SER A 460 -9.78 80.54 2.92
N THR A 461 -9.88 79.85 4.06
CA THR A 461 -9.78 80.30 5.46
C THR A 461 -10.19 81.73 5.89
N ARG A 462 -11.05 81.73 6.92
CA ARG A 462 -11.50 82.78 7.86
C ARG A 462 -12.74 83.58 7.47
#